data_AF-A0A9C9GD56-F1
#
_entry.id   AF-A0A9C9GD56-F1
#
_cell.length_a   1.000
_cell.length_b   1.000
_cell.length_c   1.000
_cell.angle_alpha   90.00
_cell.angle_beta   90.00
_cell.angle_gamma   90.00
#
_symmetry.space_group_name_H-M   'P 1'
#
loop_
_entity.id
_entity.type
_entity.pdbx_description
1 polymer ?
#
loop_
_entity_poly.entity_id
_entity_poly.type
_entity_poly.pdbx_seq_one_letter_code
_entity_poly.pdbx_strand_id
1 'polypeptide(L)'
;MEDLQINLFVLLGVLEFAMAVLVVALFFIVRSKRLASRVRVLQQELAEVGQEDPAAIGFEQYLRDEILRNQSLIDSATASTDDAEKKAGELLQLRKQFLELEVEVRSLEKNPVAFQDKLAAGMSELIERLRPEPEIVTETVSEAADEDPAVDAAAEADIEEEVERVTVDTHDAEMSRLRDVINNQQDAMVALRQELESRESEFEGMGSILQKLDEFERQSADLENCLGVLEQENERLKTARAAGEQGSNEVDVKEPVQLGGLKSMMSQQQDTISNLQNLIQELAPEAGKAKQLEEAINSITRTNKELNGCVTVLEDENTKLHSELEQIQTQLEQQAAQLDAAQEDASVGPVDVALDDTAEADSTANESDEEKQELEIKVQELEALVEFKDAAIEELEKQYNTLESKYVAMTGEKSTG
;
A
#
# COMPACT_ATOMS: atom_id res chain seq x y z
N MET A 1 42.98 -51.85 -42.93
CA MET A 1 41.64 -52.33 -42.51
C MET A 1 41.21 -51.72 -41.18
N GLU A 2 42.15 -51.31 -40.31
CA GLU A 2 41.85 -50.70 -39.00
C GLU A 2 41.31 -49.25 -39.11
N ASP A 3 41.83 -48.42 -40.02
CA ASP A 3 41.34 -47.03 -40.21
C ASP A 3 39.88 -46.95 -40.71
N LEU A 4 39.46 -47.93 -41.52
CA LEU A 4 38.08 -48.04 -42.00
C LEU A 4 37.11 -48.43 -40.88
N GLN A 5 37.58 -49.16 -39.87
CA GLN A 5 36.78 -49.51 -38.70
C GLN A 5 36.65 -48.33 -37.73
N ILE A 6 37.72 -47.56 -37.53
CA ILE A 6 37.69 -46.36 -36.67
C ILE A 6 36.73 -45.32 -37.23
N ASN A 7 36.76 -45.05 -38.54
CA ASN A 7 35.82 -44.13 -39.17
C ASN A 7 34.36 -44.62 -39.11
N LEU A 8 34.13 -45.94 -39.17
CA LEU A 8 32.79 -46.52 -39.01
C LEU A 8 32.24 -46.32 -37.59
N PHE A 9 33.07 -46.52 -36.56
CA PHE A 9 32.66 -46.33 -35.16
C PHE A 9 32.40 -44.86 -34.82
N VAL A 10 33.20 -43.93 -35.36
CA VAL A 10 32.98 -42.48 -35.19
C VAL A 10 31.66 -42.07 -35.85
N LEU A 11 31.40 -42.52 -37.08
CA LEU A 11 30.16 -42.22 -37.79
C LEU A 11 28.94 -42.82 -37.06
N LEU A 12 29.07 -44.03 -36.53
CA LEU A 12 28.02 -44.66 -35.71
C LEU A 12 27.74 -43.86 -34.43
N GLY A 13 28.79 -43.35 -33.76
CA GLY A 13 28.66 -42.53 -32.56
C GLY A 13 27.98 -41.18 -32.83
N VAL A 14 28.33 -40.52 -33.94
CA VAL A 14 27.68 -39.27 -34.36
C VAL A 14 26.21 -39.53 -34.73
N LEU A 15 25.91 -40.64 -35.40
CA LEU A 15 24.54 -41.04 -35.75
C LEU A 15 23.70 -41.31 -34.49
N GLU A 16 24.26 -42.00 -33.50
CA GLU A 16 23.59 -42.28 -32.22
C GLU A 16 23.32 -40.98 -31.44
N PHE A 17 24.30 -40.07 -31.39
CA PHE A 17 24.12 -38.76 -30.76
C PHE A 17 23.05 -37.93 -31.48
N ALA A 18 23.05 -37.90 -32.81
CA ALA A 18 22.03 -37.22 -33.60
C ALA A 18 20.64 -37.79 -33.35
N MET A 19 20.50 -39.12 -33.24
CA MET A 19 19.23 -39.75 -32.88
C MET A 19 18.78 -39.39 -31.47
N ALA A 20 19.70 -39.34 -30.49
CA ALA A 20 19.37 -38.93 -29.12
C ALA A 20 18.86 -37.48 -29.07
N VAL A 21 19.52 -36.55 -29.77
CA VAL A 21 19.07 -35.15 -29.89
C VAL A 21 17.69 -35.07 -30.55
N LEU A 22 17.45 -35.87 -31.59
CA LEU A 22 16.16 -35.89 -32.29
C LEU A 22 15.03 -36.38 -31.35
N VAL A 23 15.27 -37.42 -30.54
CA VAL A 23 14.30 -37.90 -29.55
C VAL A 23 14.00 -36.84 -28.49
N VAL A 24 15.01 -36.13 -28.01
CA VAL A 24 14.84 -35.03 -27.05
C VAL A 24 14.04 -33.87 -27.68
N ALA A 25 14.37 -33.48 -28.92
CA ALA A 25 13.62 -32.46 -29.65
C ALA A 25 12.15 -32.84 -29.84
N LEU A 26 11.87 -34.09 -30.24
CA LEU A 26 10.51 -34.61 -30.35
C LEU A 26 9.77 -34.58 -29.01
N PHE A 27 10.44 -34.92 -27.91
CA PHE A 27 9.85 -34.82 -26.58
C PHE A 27 9.48 -33.38 -26.21
N PHE A 28 10.36 -32.40 -26.48
CA PHE A 28 10.07 -30.99 -26.25
C PHE A 28 8.92 -30.48 -27.13
N ILE A 29 8.82 -30.92 -28.39
CA ILE A 29 7.71 -30.57 -29.29
C ILE A 29 6.38 -31.17 -28.80
N VAL A 30 6.38 -32.42 -28.32
CA VAL A 30 5.16 -33.03 -27.77
C VAL A 30 4.75 -32.34 -26.46
N ARG A 31 5.72 -32.00 -25.61
CA ARG A 31 5.48 -31.26 -24.37
C ARG A 31 4.96 -29.85 -24.63
N SER A 32 5.54 -29.12 -25.59
CA SER A 32 5.09 -27.77 -25.97
C SER A 32 3.68 -27.80 -26.55
N LYS A 33 3.34 -28.81 -27.39
CA LYS A 33 1.98 -29.00 -27.89
C LYS A 33 0.97 -29.33 -26.79
N ARG A 34 1.34 -30.14 -25.78
CA ARG A 34 0.48 -30.41 -24.61
C ARG A 34 0.28 -29.17 -23.75
N LEU A 35 1.33 -28.40 -23.51
CA LEU A 35 1.25 -27.14 -22.77
C LEU A 35 0.41 -26.10 -23.53
N ALA A 36 0.62 -25.94 -24.83
CA ALA A 36 -0.16 -25.04 -25.67
C ALA A 36 -1.64 -25.45 -25.73
N SER A 37 -1.94 -26.75 -25.76
CA SER A 37 -3.31 -27.25 -25.67
C SER A 37 -3.94 -26.90 -24.32
N ARG A 38 -3.23 -27.11 -23.20
CA ARG A 38 -3.70 -26.73 -21.86
C ARG A 38 -3.87 -25.22 -21.71
N VAL A 39 -2.95 -24.42 -22.26
CA VAL A 39 -3.07 -22.95 -22.25
C VAL A 39 -4.27 -22.52 -23.07
N ARG A 40 -4.56 -23.15 -24.20
CA ARG A 40 -5.78 -22.86 -24.98
C ARG A 40 -7.06 -23.25 -24.24
N VAL A 41 -7.07 -24.39 -23.56
CA VAL A 41 -8.22 -24.79 -22.71
C VAL A 41 -8.41 -23.80 -21.58
N LEU A 42 -7.34 -23.40 -20.88
CA LEU A 42 -7.42 -22.39 -19.82
C LEU A 42 -7.79 -21.00 -20.35
N GLN A 43 -7.33 -20.61 -21.54
CA GLN A 43 -7.75 -19.38 -22.20
C GLN A 43 -9.22 -19.45 -22.63
N GLN A 44 -9.71 -20.63 -23.02
CA GLN A 44 -11.10 -20.85 -23.38
C GLN A 44 -12.00 -20.86 -22.14
N GLU A 45 -11.58 -21.47 -21.03
CA GLU A 45 -12.25 -21.35 -19.72
C GLU A 45 -12.23 -19.88 -19.24
N LEU A 46 -11.12 -19.17 -19.40
CA LEU A 46 -11.04 -17.74 -19.04
C LEU A 46 -11.92 -16.87 -19.95
N ALA A 47 -12.07 -17.24 -21.22
CA ALA A 47 -12.94 -16.55 -22.17
C ALA A 47 -14.43 -16.86 -21.92
N GLU A 48 -14.77 -18.09 -21.52
CA GLU A 48 -16.12 -18.48 -21.08
C GLU A 48 -16.48 -17.79 -19.75
N VAL A 49 -15.54 -17.67 -18.81
CA VAL A 49 -15.69 -16.87 -17.58
C VAL A 49 -15.76 -15.36 -17.88
N GLY A 50 -15.10 -14.90 -18.93
CA GLY A 50 -15.17 -13.52 -19.42
C GLY A 50 -16.41 -13.19 -20.27
N GLN A 51 -17.24 -14.18 -20.60
CA GLN A 51 -18.45 -14.02 -21.42
C GLN A 51 -19.75 -14.04 -20.62
N GLU A 52 -19.69 -14.39 -19.34
CA GLU A 52 -20.66 -13.92 -18.37
C GLU A 52 -20.21 -12.54 -17.93
N ASP A 53 -20.67 -11.48 -18.60
CA ASP A 53 -20.86 -10.21 -17.89
C ASP A 53 -21.77 -10.57 -16.70
N PRO A 54 -21.28 -10.63 -15.44
CA PRO A 54 -22.19 -10.81 -14.33
C PRO A 54 -22.98 -9.52 -14.31
N ALA A 55 -24.20 -9.56 -14.87
CA ALA A 55 -25.13 -8.44 -14.83
C ALA A 55 -25.07 -7.90 -13.41
N ALA A 56 -24.52 -6.70 -13.24
CA ALA A 56 -23.99 -6.20 -11.98
C ALA A 56 -24.84 -6.70 -10.83
N ILE A 57 -24.38 -7.76 -10.14
CA ILE A 57 -25.21 -8.47 -9.17
C ILE A 57 -25.62 -7.41 -8.18
N GLY A 58 -26.93 -7.13 -8.12
CA GLY A 58 -27.43 -6.06 -7.27
C GLY A 58 -26.93 -6.29 -5.86
N PHE A 59 -26.53 -5.24 -5.14
CA PHE A 59 -25.93 -5.39 -3.81
C PHE A 59 -26.80 -6.23 -2.86
N GLU A 60 -28.13 -6.16 -3.01
CA GLU A 60 -29.07 -7.02 -2.26
C GLU A 60 -28.93 -8.52 -2.61
N GLN A 61 -28.73 -8.84 -3.89
CA GLN A 61 -28.50 -10.22 -4.33
C GLN A 61 -27.13 -10.72 -3.87
N TYR A 62 -26.11 -9.86 -3.91
CA TYR A 62 -24.80 -10.16 -3.34
C TYR A 62 -24.87 -10.48 -1.84
N LEU A 63 -25.62 -9.70 -1.06
CA LEU A 63 -25.82 -9.98 0.36
C LEU A 63 -26.50 -11.32 0.60
N ARG A 64 -27.53 -11.67 -0.18
CA ARG A 64 -28.20 -12.97 -0.08
C ARG A 64 -27.26 -14.12 -0.39
N ASP A 65 -26.45 -13.98 -1.43
CA ASP A 65 -25.47 -15.00 -1.82
C ASP A 65 -24.38 -15.17 -0.77
N GLU A 66 -23.91 -14.07 -0.17
CA GLU A 66 -22.91 -14.12 0.90
C GLU A 66 -23.48 -14.69 2.20
N ILE A 67 -24.76 -14.45 2.53
CA ILE A 67 -25.45 -15.12 3.66
C ILE A 67 -25.51 -16.64 3.44
N LEU A 68 -25.86 -17.09 2.23
CA LEU A 68 -25.90 -18.52 1.90
C LEU A 68 -24.52 -19.17 1.96
N ARG A 69 -23.51 -18.49 1.42
CA ARG A 69 -22.11 -18.93 1.49
C ARG A 69 -21.63 -19.01 2.94
N ASN A 70 -21.94 -18.01 3.76
CA ASN A 70 -21.58 -17.98 5.16
C ASN A 70 -22.28 -19.12 5.93
N GLN A 71 -23.56 -19.38 5.67
CA GLN A 71 -24.27 -20.54 6.24
C GLN A 71 -23.57 -21.86 5.90
N SER A 72 -23.16 -22.07 4.65
CA SER A 72 -22.41 -23.27 4.28
C SER A 72 -21.08 -23.41 5.03
N LEU A 73 -20.40 -22.30 5.33
CA LEU A 73 -19.16 -22.31 6.12
C LEU A 73 -19.44 -22.61 7.59
N ILE A 74 -20.53 -22.07 8.17
CA ILE A 74 -20.98 -22.41 9.53
C ILE A 74 -21.31 -23.90 9.62
N ASP A 75 -22.02 -24.45 8.64
CA ASP A 75 -22.38 -25.87 8.60
C ASP A 75 -21.13 -26.76 8.52
N SER A 76 -20.10 -26.32 7.79
CA SER A 76 -18.81 -27.03 7.74
C SER A 76 -18.02 -26.94 9.06
N ALA A 77 -18.02 -25.76 9.70
CA ALA A 77 -17.33 -25.51 10.96
C ALA A 77 -18.00 -26.25 12.12
N THR A 78 -19.33 -26.33 12.13
CA THR A 78 -20.09 -27.08 13.15
C THR A 78 -19.95 -28.59 12.99
N ALA A 79 -19.76 -29.08 11.76
CA ALA A 79 -19.46 -30.49 11.49
C ALA A 79 -18.01 -30.88 11.84
N SER A 80 -17.13 -29.90 12.07
CA SER A 80 -15.74 -30.15 12.42
C SER A 80 -15.55 -30.59 13.87
N THR A 81 -14.54 -31.42 14.08
CA THR A 81 -14.09 -31.82 15.42
C THR A 81 -13.07 -30.87 16.02
N ASP A 82 -12.49 -29.97 15.22
CA ASP A 82 -11.47 -29.02 15.68
C ASP A 82 -12.13 -27.85 16.43
N ASP A 83 -11.62 -27.55 17.63
CA ASP A 83 -12.13 -26.46 18.46
C ASP A 83 -11.78 -25.08 17.88
N ALA A 84 -10.71 -24.97 17.10
CA ALA A 84 -10.40 -23.75 16.36
C ALA A 84 -11.43 -23.50 15.25
N GLU A 85 -11.82 -24.55 14.51
CA GLU A 85 -12.87 -24.45 13.49
C GLU A 85 -14.25 -24.16 14.10
N LYS A 86 -14.57 -24.70 15.28
CA LYS A 86 -15.81 -24.35 15.99
C LYS A 86 -15.86 -22.87 16.40
N LYS A 87 -14.75 -22.33 16.94
CA LYS A 87 -14.64 -20.89 17.23
C LYS A 87 -14.76 -20.03 15.97
N ALA A 88 -14.16 -20.49 14.86
CA ALA A 88 -14.37 -19.84 13.56
C ALA A 88 -15.86 -19.90 13.14
N GLY A 89 -16.54 -21.01 13.42
CA GLY A 89 -17.99 -21.16 13.24
C GLY A 89 -18.83 -20.15 14.03
N GLU A 90 -18.46 -19.88 15.29
CA GLU A 90 -19.12 -18.84 16.12
C GLU A 90 -18.94 -17.44 15.53
N LEU A 91 -17.73 -17.10 15.05
CA LEU A 91 -17.46 -15.83 14.36
C LEU A 91 -18.21 -15.73 13.03
N LEU A 92 -18.31 -16.83 12.28
CA LEU A 92 -19.10 -16.88 11.05
C LEU A 92 -20.58 -16.69 11.34
N GLN A 93 -21.10 -17.27 12.42
CA GLN A 93 -22.48 -17.06 12.87
C GLN A 93 -22.77 -15.60 13.18
N LEU A 94 -21.83 -14.90 13.83
CA LEU A 94 -21.94 -13.46 14.06
C LEU A 94 -21.92 -12.66 12.75
N ARG A 95 -20.99 -13.00 11.85
CA ARG A 95 -20.92 -12.38 10.52
C ARG A 95 -22.22 -12.59 9.75
N LYS A 96 -22.87 -13.75 9.87
CA LYS A 96 -24.17 -14.01 9.25
C LYS A 96 -25.26 -13.08 9.82
N GLN A 97 -25.34 -12.92 11.13
CA GLN A 97 -26.28 -12.01 11.77
C GLN A 97 -26.07 -10.55 11.34
N PHE A 98 -24.82 -10.13 11.17
CA PHE A 98 -24.50 -8.81 10.62
C PHE A 98 -25.01 -8.65 9.17
N LEU A 99 -24.76 -9.64 8.31
CA LEU A 99 -25.25 -9.61 6.92
C LEU A 99 -26.79 -9.62 6.84
N GLU A 100 -27.46 -10.37 7.72
CA GLU A 100 -28.92 -10.36 7.85
C GLU A 100 -29.43 -8.97 8.30
N LEU A 101 -28.75 -8.32 9.25
CA LEU A 101 -29.05 -6.95 9.68
C LEU A 101 -28.90 -5.94 8.54
N GLU A 102 -27.86 -6.06 7.70
CA GLU A 102 -27.68 -5.18 6.53
C GLU A 102 -28.84 -5.32 5.52
N VAL A 103 -29.34 -6.54 5.32
CA VAL A 103 -30.51 -6.79 4.47
C VAL A 103 -31.76 -6.15 5.07
N GLU A 104 -32.00 -6.33 6.38
CA GLU A 104 -33.15 -5.75 7.07
C GLU A 104 -33.14 -4.22 7.04
N VAL A 105 -32.00 -3.61 7.37
CA VAL A 105 -31.84 -2.16 7.46
C VAL A 105 -32.00 -1.50 6.08
N ARG A 106 -31.54 -2.16 5.01
CA ARG A 106 -31.76 -1.67 3.64
C ARG A 106 -33.22 -1.65 3.21
N SER A 107 -34.08 -2.52 3.75
CA SER A 107 -35.52 -2.43 3.51
C SER A 107 -36.12 -1.10 4.02
N LEU A 108 -35.43 -0.46 4.97
CA LEU A 108 -35.79 0.81 5.60
C LEU A 108 -35.02 2.01 5.02
N GLU A 109 -34.23 1.87 3.95
CA GLU A 109 -33.40 2.94 3.36
C GLU A 109 -34.20 4.21 3.03
N LYS A 110 -35.50 4.07 2.73
CA LYS A 110 -36.41 5.20 2.45
C LYS A 110 -36.76 6.03 3.68
N ASN A 111 -36.49 5.55 4.89
CA ASN A 111 -36.76 6.23 6.16
C ASN A 111 -35.46 6.32 6.99
N PRO A 112 -34.75 7.46 6.97
CA PRO A 112 -33.42 7.58 7.57
C PRO A 112 -33.42 7.40 9.09
N VAL A 113 -34.51 7.78 9.79
CA VAL A 113 -34.60 7.63 11.24
C VAL A 113 -34.79 6.16 11.62
N ALA A 114 -35.75 5.48 10.98
CA ALA A 114 -35.96 4.04 11.22
C ALA A 114 -34.76 3.19 10.79
N PHE A 115 -34.05 3.60 9.74
CA PHE A 115 -32.79 3.00 9.31
C PHE A 115 -31.72 3.11 10.41
N GLN A 116 -31.50 4.32 10.94
CA GLN A 116 -30.50 4.58 11.98
C GLN A 116 -30.84 3.86 13.28
N ASP A 117 -32.10 3.91 13.71
CA ASP A 117 -32.57 3.25 14.94
C ASP A 117 -32.39 1.73 14.86
N LYS A 118 -32.78 1.13 13.74
CA LYS A 118 -32.67 -0.33 13.54
C LYS A 118 -31.22 -0.78 13.40
N LEU A 119 -30.37 0.01 12.73
CA LEU A 119 -28.94 -0.27 12.62
C LEU A 119 -28.25 -0.16 13.98
N ALA A 120 -28.52 0.90 14.73
CA ALA A 120 -27.94 1.10 16.06
C ALA A 120 -28.37 -0.02 17.02
N ALA A 121 -29.66 -0.34 17.07
CA ALA A 121 -30.17 -1.42 17.91
C ALA A 121 -29.56 -2.78 17.54
N GLY A 122 -29.52 -3.13 16.24
CA GLY A 122 -28.96 -4.40 15.79
C GLY A 122 -27.45 -4.51 16.02
N MET A 123 -26.70 -3.42 15.83
CA MET A 123 -25.26 -3.39 16.15
C MET A 123 -25.01 -3.48 17.66
N SER A 124 -25.81 -2.81 18.49
CA SER A 124 -25.73 -2.92 19.95
C SER A 124 -26.00 -4.34 20.44
N GLU A 125 -27.01 -5.03 19.89
CA GLU A 125 -27.31 -6.44 20.20
C GLU A 125 -26.14 -7.36 19.80
N LEU A 126 -25.56 -7.13 18.62
CA LEU A 126 -24.42 -7.92 18.12
C LEU A 126 -23.17 -7.72 18.99
N ILE A 127 -22.92 -6.48 19.42
CA ILE A 127 -21.82 -6.12 20.32
C ILE A 127 -22.04 -6.69 21.72
N GLU A 128 -23.28 -6.67 22.24
CA GLU A 128 -23.59 -7.24 23.54
C GLU A 128 -23.38 -8.75 23.58
N ARG A 129 -23.65 -9.44 22.46
CA ARG A 129 -23.35 -10.87 22.31
C ARG A 129 -21.85 -11.18 22.24
N LEU A 130 -21.04 -10.23 21.75
CA LEU A 130 -19.58 -10.32 21.74
C LEU A 130 -18.93 -9.83 23.03
N ARG A 131 -19.69 -9.16 23.90
CA ARG A 131 -19.18 -8.73 25.20
C ARG A 131 -18.86 -10.00 25.99
N PRO A 132 -17.59 -10.26 26.35
CA PRO A 132 -17.28 -11.38 27.23
C PRO A 132 -18.12 -11.23 28.49
N GLU A 133 -18.85 -12.29 28.87
CA GLU A 133 -19.50 -12.31 30.18
C GLU A 133 -18.44 -11.95 31.22
N PRO A 134 -18.70 -10.99 32.12
CA PRO A 134 -17.75 -10.69 33.18
C PRO A 134 -17.51 -12.00 33.92
N GLU A 135 -16.27 -12.51 33.90
CA GLU A 135 -15.83 -13.50 34.85
C GLU A 135 -16.17 -12.92 36.21
N ILE A 136 -17.21 -13.48 36.83
CA ILE A 136 -17.51 -13.25 38.23
C ILE A 136 -16.32 -13.90 38.92
N VAL A 137 -15.28 -13.09 39.15
CA VAL A 137 -14.25 -13.41 40.12
C VAL A 137 -15.03 -13.60 41.41
N THR A 138 -15.28 -14.86 41.75
CA THR A 138 -15.75 -15.26 43.07
C THR A 138 -14.63 -14.90 44.02
N GLU A 139 -14.56 -13.62 44.38
CA GLU A 139 -13.92 -13.20 45.60
C GLU A 139 -14.69 -13.91 46.71
N THR A 140 -14.04 -14.92 47.29
CA THR A 140 -14.49 -15.62 48.46
C THR A 140 -14.60 -14.64 49.62
N VAL A 141 -15.70 -13.89 49.68
CA VAL A 141 -16.16 -13.27 50.92
C VAL A 141 -16.81 -14.39 51.73
N SER A 142 -16.01 -14.96 52.63
CA SER A 142 -16.56 -15.65 53.80
C SER A 142 -17.38 -14.64 54.60
N GLU A 143 -18.69 -14.61 54.39
CA GLU A 143 -19.60 -14.16 55.43
C GLU A 143 -20.54 -15.30 55.80
N ALA A 144 -20.45 -15.64 57.08
CA ALA A 144 -21.18 -16.70 57.73
C ALA A 144 -22.68 -16.41 57.72
N ALA A 145 -23.43 -17.51 57.79
CA ALA A 145 -24.85 -17.59 58.06
C ALA A 145 -25.34 -16.60 59.13
N ASP A 146 -26.53 -16.06 58.90
CA ASP A 146 -27.68 -16.13 59.82
C ASP A 146 -28.92 -15.65 59.03
N GLU A 147 -29.77 -16.60 58.64
CA GLU A 147 -31.10 -16.82 59.21
C GLU A 147 -32.16 -15.79 58.75
N ASP A 148 -32.90 -16.23 57.73
CA ASP A 148 -34.28 -15.85 57.45
C ASP A 148 -35.16 -16.04 58.71
N PRO A 149 -36.18 -15.20 58.95
CA PRO A 149 -37.50 -15.77 58.69
C PRO A 149 -38.52 -14.81 58.06
N ALA A 150 -39.26 -15.38 57.13
CA ALA A 150 -40.52 -14.92 56.56
C ALA A 150 -41.57 -14.44 57.59
N VAL A 151 -42.27 -13.35 57.28
CA VAL A 151 -43.71 -13.19 57.61
C VAL A 151 -44.47 -12.38 56.55
N ASP A 152 -45.42 -13.08 55.94
CA ASP A 152 -46.73 -12.75 55.38
C ASP A 152 -47.28 -11.29 55.30
N ALA A 153 -47.76 -10.99 54.09
CA ALA A 153 -49.01 -10.33 53.66
C ALA A 153 -49.63 -9.09 54.36
N ALA A 154 -49.97 -8.14 53.46
CA ALA A 154 -51.18 -7.31 53.42
C ALA A 154 -51.29 -6.10 54.38
N ALA A 155 -50.95 -4.92 53.84
CA ALA A 155 -51.69 -3.69 54.10
C ALA A 155 -51.50 -2.73 52.91
N GLU A 156 -52.50 -2.65 52.04
CA GLU A 156 -52.70 -1.49 51.15
C GLU A 156 -52.97 -0.27 52.05
N ALA A 157 -52.05 0.68 52.05
CA ALA A 157 -52.28 2.01 52.57
C ALA A 157 -51.91 3.00 51.47
N ASP A 158 -52.93 3.71 50.99
CA ASP A 158 -52.82 4.94 50.20
C ASP A 158 -51.75 5.85 50.82
N ILE A 159 -50.61 5.97 50.14
CA ILE A 159 -49.67 7.06 50.33
C ILE A 159 -49.69 7.82 49.01
N GLU A 160 -50.44 8.92 48.97
CA GLU A 160 -50.22 9.99 48.00
C GLU A 160 -48.83 10.56 48.26
N GLU A 161 -47.80 9.92 47.69
CA GLU A 161 -46.44 10.45 47.64
C GLU A 161 -46.42 11.54 46.56
N GLU A 162 -46.51 12.78 47.02
CA GLU A 162 -46.10 13.96 46.27
C GLU A 162 -44.62 13.76 45.89
N VAL A 163 -44.37 13.21 44.69
CA VAL A 163 -43.02 12.98 44.17
C VAL A 163 -42.38 14.34 43.87
N GLU A 164 -41.83 14.95 44.91
CA GLU A 164 -40.80 15.95 44.80
C GLU A 164 -39.65 15.28 44.03
N ARG A 165 -39.52 15.63 42.73
CA ARG A 165 -38.43 15.15 41.88
C ARG A 165 -37.12 15.71 42.42
N VAL A 166 -36.54 15.02 43.39
CA VAL A 166 -35.15 15.21 43.79
C VAL A 166 -34.33 14.84 42.56
N THR A 167 -33.79 15.84 41.87
CA THR A 167 -32.74 15.64 40.88
C THR A 167 -31.52 15.17 41.63
N VAL A 168 -31.37 13.85 41.76
CA VAL A 168 -30.14 13.24 42.26
C VAL A 168 -29.06 13.56 41.22
N ASP A 169 -28.08 14.37 41.62
CA ASP A 169 -26.94 14.74 40.78
C ASP A 169 -26.05 13.49 40.59
N THR A 170 -26.31 12.72 39.53
CA THR A 170 -25.54 11.51 39.19
C THR A 170 -24.21 11.82 38.52
N HIS A 171 -23.94 13.10 38.25
CA HIS A 171 -22.78 13.57 37.49
C HIS A 171 -21.46 13.14 38.12
N ASP A 172 -21.31 13.28 39.45
CA ASP A 172 -20.05 12.94 40.12
C ASP A 172 -19.78 11.42 40.13
N ALA A 173 -20.85 10.60 40.16
CA ALA A 173 -20.75 9.14 40.07
C ALA A 173 -20.44 8.68 38.64
N GLU A 174 -21.05 9.31 37.64
CA GLU A 174 -20.76 9.07 36.22
C GLU A 174 -19.33 9.52 35.86
N MET A 175 -18.86 10.62 36.43
CA MET A 175 -17.51 11.15 36.22
C MET A 175 -16.43 10.30 36.87
N SER A 176 -16.69 9.79 38.09
CA SER A 176 -15.82 8.79 38.73
C SER A 176 -15.74 7.51 37.90
N ARG A 177 -16.88 7.05 37.38
CA ARG A 177 -16.94 5.87 36.50
C ARG A 177 -16.20 6.08 35.19
N LEU A 178 -16.29 7.26 34.57
CA LEU A 178 -15.53 7.64 33.38
C LEU A 178 -14.02 7.64 33.68
N ARG A 179 -13.61 8.16 34.84
CA ARG A 179 -12.21 8.16 35.26
C ARG A 179 -11.66 6.75 35.42
N ASP A 180 -12.42 5.85 36.03
CA ASP A 180 -12.04 4.45 36.18
C ASP A 180 -11.92 3.73 34.83
N VAL A 181 -12.83 4.03 33.90
CA VAL A 181 -12.76 3.48 32.53
C VAL A 181 -11.56 4.03 31.77
N ILE A 182 -11.25 5.32 31.89
CA ILE A 182 -10.09 5.94 31.25
C ILE A 182 -8.79 5.35 31.80
N ASN A 183 -8.65 5.24 33.12
CA ASN A 183 -7.47 4.64 33.75
C ASN A 183 -7.28 3.18 33.31
N ASN A 184 -8.37 2.40 33.30
CA ASN A 184 -8.31 1.00 32.86
C ASN A 184 -7.96 0.89 31.36
N GLN A 185 -8.51 1.76 30.51
CA GLN A 185 -8.15 1.82 29.10
C GLN A 185 -6.69 2.24 28.89
N GLN A 186 -6.17 3.16 29.72
CA GLN A 186 -4.79 3.60 29.67
C GLN A 186 -3.82 2.50 30.13
N ASP A 187 -4.15 1.76 31.18
CA ASP A 187 -3.38 0.59 31.63
C ASP A 187 -3.39 -0.53 30.58
N ALA A 188 -4.54 -0.80 29.96
CA ALA A 188 -4.66 -1.77 28.89
C ALA A 188 -3.81 -1.38 27.65
N MET A 189 -3.75 -0.08 27.33
CA MET A 189 -2.91 0.42 26.24
C MET A 189 -1.42 0.30 26.55
N VAL A 190 -0.99 0.60 27.77
CA VAL A 190 0.41 0.41 28.19
C VAL A 190 0.81 -1.06 28.13
N ALA A 191 -0.08 -1.97 28.55
CA ALA A 191 0.14 -3.41 28.45
C ALA A 191 0.26 -3.88 26.99
N LEU A 192 -0.64 -3.41 26.11
CA LEU A 192 -0.58 -3.71 24.67
C LEU A 192 0.68 -3.15 24.02
N ARG A 193 1.11 -1.94 24.39
CA ARG A 193 2.37 -1.36 23.94
C ARG A 193 3.57 -2.23 24.27
N GLN A 194 3.64 -2.67 25.52
CA GLN A 194 4.73 -3.51 26.00
C GLN A 194 4.76 -4.86 25.26
N GLU A 195 3.59 -5.43 24.95
CA GLU A 195 3.49 -6.65 24.17
C GLU A 195 3.89 -6.44 22.69
N LEU A 196 3.51 -5.31 22.09
CA LEU A 196 3.88 -4.95 20.71
C LEU A 196 5.38 -4.62 20.57
N GLU A 197 5.96 -3.89 21.52
CA GLU A 197 7.42 -3.65 21.56
C GLU A 197 8.20 -4.98 21.74
N SER A 198 7.66 -5.93 22.51
CA SER A 198 8.29 -7.26 22.68
C SER A 198 8.29 -8.10 21.39
N ARG A 199 7.38 -7.80 20.44
CA ARG A 199 7.22 -8.48 19.15
C ARG A 199 7.61 -7.61 17.96
N GLU A 200 8.29 -6.48 18.19
CA GLU A 200 8.65 -5.48 17.17
C GLU A 200 9.57 -6.05 16.08
N SER A 201 10.40 -7.04 16.41
CA SER A 201 11.27 -7.73 15.45
C SER A 201 10.55 -8.78 14.59
N GLU A 202 9.30 -9.13 14.92
CA GLU A 202 8.56 -10.21 14.25
C GLU A 202 7.58 -9.72 13.18
N PHE A 203 7.24 -8.42 13.14
CA PHE A 203 6.22 -7.88 12.24
C PHE A 203 6.64 -6.58 11.52
N GLU A 204 6.81 -6.65 10.19
CA GLU A 204 6.89 -5.45 9.34
C GLU A 204 5.57 -4.66 9.43
N GLY A 205 5.65 -3.40 9.83
CA GLY A 205 4.49 -2.52 10.06
C GLY A 205 4.17 -2.24 11.53
N MET A 206 4.87 -2.87 12.49
CA MET A 206 4.70 -2.64 13.92
C MET A 206 4.95 -1.18 14.31
N GLY A 207 5.94 -0.52 13.69
CA GLY A 207 6.23 0.90 13.94
C GLY A 207 5.04 1.82 13.63
N SER A 208 4.20 1.49 12.65
CA SER A 208 2.98 2.25 12.36
C SER A 208 1.91 2.06 13.43
N ILE A 209 1.86 0.89 14.07
CA ILE A 209 0.90 0.60 15.15
C ILE A 209 1.35 1.30 16.44
N LEU A 210 2.64 1.23 16.78
CA LEU A 210 3.21 1.95 17.91
C LEU A 210 3.03 3.47 17.77
N GLN A 211 3.22 4.02 16.57
CA GLN A 211 2.98 5.44 16.31
C GLN A 211 1.50 5.83 16.48
N LYS A 212 0.55 4.96 16.09
CA LYS A 212 -0.88 5.20 16.33
C LYS A 212 -1.24 5.11 17.81
N LEU A 213 -0.55 4.27 18.57
CA LEU A 213 -0.73 4.15 20.01
C LEU A 213 -0.21 5.39 20.75
N ASP A 214 0.96 5.92 20.36
CA ASP A 214 1.49 7.20 20.85
C ASP A 214 0.52 8.37 20.59
N GLU A 215 -0.08 8.40 19.40
CA GLU A 215 -1.06 9.41 19.03
C GLU A 215 -2.34 9.31 19.90
N PHE A 216 -2.77 8.09 20.20
CA PHE A 216 -3.94 7.87 21.05
C PHE A 216 -3.66 8.22 22.52
N GLU A 217 -2.46 7.93 23.04
CA GLU A 217 -2.02 8.34 24.38
C GLU A 217 -1.99 9.87 24.51
N ARG A 218 -1.51 10.59 23.49
CA ARG A 218 -1.56 12.05 23.44
C ARG A 218 -2.99 12.57 23.43
N GLN A 219 -3.85 12.01 22.59
CA GLN A 219 -5.26 12.40 22.53
C GLN A 219 -5.97 12.14 23.86
N SER A 220 -5.62 11.07 24.57
CA SER A 220 -6.17 10.73 25.88
C SER A 220 -5.73 11.73 26.95
N ALA A 221 -4.45 12.11 26.95
CA ALA A 221 -3.92 13.14 27.86
C ALA A 221 -4.55 14.52 27.60
N ASP A 222 -4.78 14.88 26.34
CA ASP A 222 -5.48 16.13 25.99
C ASP A 222 -6.94 16.12 26.44
N LEU A 223 -7.62 14.97 26.36
CA LEU A 223 -8.97 14.78 26.85
C LEU A 223 -9.05 14.91 28.38
N GLU A 224 -8.10 14.33 29.10
CA GLU A 224 -7.99 14.47 30.56
C GLU A 224 -7.76 15.93 30.96
N ASN A 225 -6.90 16.65 30.24
CA ASN A 225 -6.70 18.08 30.44
C ASN A 225 -7.99 18.90 30.18
N CYS A 226 -8.74 18.57 29.12
CA CYS A 226 -10.02 19.22 28.84
C CYS A 226 -11.05 18.97 29.94
N LEU A 227 -11.14 17.74 30.44
CA LEU A 227 -12.00 17.40 31.58
C LEU A 227 -11.60 18.16 32.84
N GLY A 228 -10.30 18.28 33.13
CA GLY A 228 -9.82 19.07 34.27
C GLY A 228 -10.17 20.56 34.19
N VAL A 229 -10.11 21.15 32.99
CA VAL A 229 -10.54 22.55 32.78
C VAL A 229 -12.05 22.70 32.98
N LEU A 230 -12.84 21.74 32.51
CA LEU A 230 -14.29 21.74 32.71
C LEU A 230 -14.66 21.57 34.19
N GLU A 231 -13.99 20.69 34.93
CA GLU A 231 -14.17 20.55 36.38
C GLU A 231 -13.84 21.86 37.10
N GLN A 232 -12.72 22.49 36.76
CA GLN A 232 -12.32 23.77 37.35
C GLN A 232 -13.33 24.89 37.04
N GLU A 233 -13.86 24.93 35.83
CA GLU A 233 -14.87 25.91 35.46
C GLU A 233 -16.21 25.64 36.15
N ASN A 234 -16.59 24.38 36.29
CA ASN A 234 -17.83 23.98 36.96
C ASN A 234 -17.75 24.26 38.46
N GLU A 235 -16.60 24.04 39.11
CA GLU A 235 -16.34 24.46 40.49
C GLU A 235 -16.37 26.00 40.63
N ARG A 236 -15.80 26.73 39.66
CA ARG A 236 -15.89 28.19 39.62
C ARG A 236 -17.34 28.67 39.47
N LEU A 237 -18.16 27.97 38.68
CA LEU A 237 -19.58 28.29 38.49
C LEU A 237 -20.43 27.90 39.72
N LYS A 238 -20.15 26.77 40.36
CA LYS A 238 -20.77 26.33 41.63
C LYS A 238 -20.47 27.34 42.74
N THR A 239 -19.22 27.75 42.89
CA THR A 239 -18.82 28.78 43.88
C THR A 239 -19.42 30.15 43.58
N ALA A 240 -19.50 30.55 42.30
CA ALA A 240 -20.19 31.79 41.89
C ALA A 240 -21.70 31.75 42.15
N ARG A 241 -22.37 30.60 41.96
CA ARG A 241 -23.79 30.40 42.29
C ARG A 241 -24.03 30.41 43.80
N ALA A 242 -23.20 29.71 44.58
CA ALA A 242 -23.28 29.71 46.04
C ALA A 242 -23.07 31.12 46.64
N ALA A 243 -22.21 31.94 46.02
CA ALA A 243 -22.05 33.35 46.38
C ALA A 243 -23.24 34.23 45.94
N GLY A 244 -23.90 33.89 44.84
CA GLY A 244 -25.09 34.58 44.33
C GLY A 244 -26.38 34.28 45.10
N GLU A 245 -26.52 33.10 45.71
CA GLU A 245 -27.71 32.72 46.50
C GLU A 245 -27.77 33.37 47.90
N GLN A 246 -26.67 33.92 48.42
CA GLN A 246 -26.66 34.69 49.67
C GLN A 246 -26.93 36.20 49.49
N GLY A 247 -27.06 36.68 48.25
CA GLY A 247 -27.17 38.11 47.93
C GLY A 247 -28.51 38.48 47.30
N SER A 248 -29.63 38.22 47.98
CA SER A 248 -30.90 38.88 47.63
C SER A 248 -30.88 40.33 48.13
N ASN A 249 -30.20 41.20 47.40
CA ASN A 249 -30.58 42.60 47.15
C ASN A 249 -29.48 43.33 46.37
N GLU A 250 -29.94 44.08 45.37
CA GLU A 250 -29.21 45.12 44.63
C GLU A 250 -28.18 44.63 43.59
N VAL A 251 -28.64 44.54 42.34
CA VAL A 251 -27.78 44.45 41.16
C VAL A 251 -27.04 45.78 41.02
N ASP A 252 -25.86 45.89 41.64
CA ASP A 252 -24.93 46.98 41.41
C ASP A 252 -24.19 46.71 40.09
N VAL A 253 -24.69 47.33 39.02
CA VAL A 253 -24.06 47.34 37.69
C VAL A 253 -22.79 48.19 37.75
N LYS A 254 -21.69 47.63 38.27
CA LYS A 254 -20.36 48.25 38.23
C LYS A 254 -19.22 47.29 38.59
N GLU A 255 -18.93 46.32 37.73
CA GLU A 255 -17.63 45.63 37.76
C GLU A 255 -16.83 45.87 36.46
N PRO A 256 -15.75 46.70 36.49
CA PRO A 256 -14.84 46.90 35.35
C PRO A 256 -14.03 45.65 34.96
N VAL A 257 -14.10 44.58 35.77
CA VAL A 257 -13.41 43.30 35.53
C VAL A 257 -14.05 42.52 34.38
N GLN A 258 -15.38 42.57 34.22
CA GLN A 258 -16.09 41.87 33.15
C GLN A 258 -15.79 42.48 31.77
N LEU A 259 -15.65 43.82 31.70
CA LEU A 259 -15.23 44.53 30.49
C LEU A 259 -13.74 44.30 30.16
N GLY A 260 -12.89 44.14 31.17
CA GLY A 260 -11.49 43.74 31.00
C GLY A 260 -11.34 42.32 30.45
N GLY A 261 -12.13 41.37 30.97
CA GLY A 261 -12.20 40.00 30.47
C GLY A 261 -12.73 39.91 29.04
N LEU A 262 -13.79 40.66 28.72
CA LEU A 262 -14.33 40.73 27.35
C LEU A 262 -13.30 41.33 26.37
N LYS A 263 -12.59 42.39 26.78
CA LYS A 263 -11.54 43.00 25.96
C LYS A 263 -10.35 42.06 25.75
N SER A 264 -9.96 41.31 26.79
CA SER A 264 -8.90 40.30 26.69
C SER A 264 -9.31 39.15 25.77
N MET A 265 -10.53 38.63 25.90
CA MET A 265 -11.08 37.61 25.00
C MET A 265 -11.20 38.12 23.57
N MET A 266 -11.58 39.39 23.38
CA MET A 266 -11.65 39.99 22.05
C MET A 266 -10.26 40.15 21.43
N SER A 267 -9.25 40.59 22.19
CA SER A 267 -7.86 40.62 21.73
C SER A 267 -7.36 39.22 21.39
N GLN A 268 -7.65 38.23 22.24
CA GLN A 268 -7.25 36.85 22.03
C GLN A 268 -7.95 36.25 20.80
N GLN A 269 -9.25 36.54 20.59
CA GLN A 269 -9.95 36.19 19.35
C GLN A 269 -9.36 36.90 18.13
N GLN A 270 -8.95 38.16 18.25
CA GLN A 270 -8.32 38.92 17.17
C GLN A 270 -6.95 38.31 16.78
N ASP A 271 -6.19 37.84 17.77
CA ASP A 271 -4.92 37.13 17.56
C ASP A 271 -5.16 35.76 16.91
N THR A 272 -6.16 35.01 17.38
CA THR A 272 -6.56 33.73 16.77
C THR A 272 -7.05 33.90 15.34
N ILE A 273 -7.83 34.94 15.05
CA ILE A 273 -8.28 35.27 13.68
C ILE A 273 -7.09 35.63 12.80
N SER A 274 -6.11 36.38 13.32
CA SER A 274 -4.89 36.72 12.58
C SER A 274 -4.03 35.47 12.30
N ASN A 275 -3.94 34.55 13.28
CA ASN A 275 -3.24 33.28 13.11
C ASN A 275 -3.96 32.37 12.11
N LEU A 276 -5.30 32.30 12.14
CA LEU A 276 -6.09 31.55 11.16
C LEU A 276 -5.98 32.18 9.77
N GLN A 277 -5.94 33.51 9.65
CA GLN A 277 -5.71 34.19 8.37
C GLN A 277 -4.30 33.89 7.83
N ASN A 278 -3.27 33.89 8.67
CA ASN A 278 -1.92 33.48 8.28
C ASN A 278 -1.87 32.00 7.88
N LEU A 279 -2.53 31.11 8.62
CA LEU A 279 -2.60 29.68 8.30
C LEU A 279 -3.36 29.45 6.99
N ILE A 280 -4.48 30.14 6.76
CA ILE A 280 -5.21 30.13 5.47
C ILE A 280 -4.33 30.65 4.34
N GLN A 281 -3.51 31.67 4.59
CA GLN A 281 -2.58 32.23 3.61
C GLN A 281 -1.36 31.32 3.36
N GLU A 282 -1.03 30.44 4.31
CA GLU A 282 -0.01 29.39 4.23
C GLU A 282 -0.55 28.07 3.64
N LEU A 283 -1.84 27.79 3.79
CA LEU A 283 -2.57 26.67 3.15
C LEU A 283 -3.02 27.00 1.72
N ALA A 284 -3.35 28.27 1.41
CA ALA A 284 -3.68 28.73 0.05
C ALA A 284 -2.62 28.40 -1.02
N PRO A 285 -1.29 28.42 -0.76
CA PRO A 285 -0.28 28.00 -1.73
C PRO A 285 -0.19 26.47 -1.91
N GLU A 286 -0.98 25.62 -1.25
CA GLU A 286 -1.06 24.20 -1.60
C GLU A 286 -1.61 23.97 -3.03
N ALA A 287 -2.46 24.88 -3.53
CA ALA A 287 -2.82 24.91 -4.95
C ALA A 287 -1.61 25.24 -5.86
N GLY A 288 -0.65 26.02 -5.36
CA GLY A 288 0.62 26.28 -6.02
C GLY A 288 1.56 25.06 -6.01
N LYS A 289 1.58 24.29 -4.91
CA LYS A 289 2.32 23.02 -4.81
C LYS A 289 1.73 21.95 -5.75
N ALA A 290 0.40 21.89 -5.88
CA ALA A 290 -0.27 21.00 -6.83
C ALA A 290 0.10 21.35 -8.28
N LYS A 291 0.18 22.65 -8.62
CA LYS A 291 0.63 23.10 -9.95
C LYS A 291 2.11 22.81 -10.21
N GLN A 292 2.98 22.97 -9.21
CA GLN A 292 4.38 22.58 -9.32
C GLN A 292 4.55 21.06 -9.50
N LEU A 293 3.72 20.27 -8.84
CA LEU A 293 3.68 18.82 -9.03
C LEU A 293 3.21 18.45 -10.44
N GLU A 294 2.19 19.13 -10.96
CA GLU A 294 1.72 18.97 -12.34
C GLU A 294 2.82 19.34 -13.36
N GLU A 295 3.54 20.44 -13.15
CA GLU A 295 4.67 20.83 -14.00
C GLU A 295 5.82 19.80 -13.92
N ALA A 296 6.11 19.26 -12.74
CA ALA A 296 7.11 18.21 -12.56
C ALA A 296 6.70 16.89 -13.24
N ILE A 297 5.44 16.48 -13.12
CA ILE A 297 4.90 15.28 -13.79
C ILE A 297 4.93 15.44 -15.31
N ASN A 298 4.57 16.62 -15.82
CA ASN A 298 4.63 16.91 -17.26
C ASN A 298 6.06 16.88 -17.78
N SER A 299 7.02 17.40 -17.00
CA SER A 299 8.45 17.31 -17.31
C SER A 299 8.93 15.86 -17.36
N ILE A 300 8.65 15.06 -16.32
CA ILE A 300 9.01 13.62 -16.27
C ILE A 300 8.38 12.85 -17.43
N THR A 301 7.11 13.11 -17.75
CA THR A 301 6.40 12.46 -18.86
C THR A 301 7.06 12.77 -20.20
N ARG A 302 7.50 14.02 -20.41
CA ARG A 302 8.24 14.41 -21.61
C ARG A 302 9.59 13.71 -21.69
N THR A 303 10.37 13.73 -20.61
CA THR A 303 11.68 13.08 -20.57
C THR A 303 11.58 11.56 -20.78
N ASN A 304 10.57 10.91 -20.20
CA ASN A 304 10.31 9.48 -20.45
C ASN A 304 9.97 9.20 -21.90
N LYS A 305 9.23 10.09 -22.58
CA LYS A 305 8.93 9.95 -24.00
C LYS A 305 10.19 10.11 -24.86
N GLU A 306 11.05 11.06 -24.52
CA GLU A 306 12.34 11.27 -25.18
C GLU A 306 13.29 10.07 -24.95
N LEU A 307 13.39 9.57 -23.71
CA LEU A 307 14.14 8.35 -23.37
C LEU A 307 13.62 7.13 -24.11
N ASN A 308 12.31 6.94 -24.18
CA ASN A 308 11.72 5.83 -24.91
C ASN A 308 12.06 5.92 -26.41
N GLY A 309 12.08 7.13 -26.97
CA GLY A 309 12.57 7.36 -28.33
C GLY A 309 14.04 6.97 -28.52
N CYS A 310 14.91 7.36 -27.58
CA CYS A 310 16.31 6.94 -27.58
C CYS A 310 16.46 5.42 -27.48
N VAL A 311 15.66 4.76 -26.63
CA VAL A 311 15.66 3.30 -26.50
C VAL A 311 15.26 2.64 -27.81
N THR A 312 14.20 3.11 -28.48
CA THR A 312 13.81 2.56 -29.79
C THR A 312 14.91 2.72 -30.84
N VAL A 313 15.58 3.88 -30.90
CA VAL A 313 16.72 4.07 -31.82
C VAL A 313 17.86 3.12 -31.50
N LEU A 314 18.18 2.93 -30.21
CA LEU A 314 19.20 1.97 -29.78
C LEU A 314 18.80 0.52 -30.09
N GLU A 315 17.53 0.15 -29.95
CA GLU A 315 17.02 -1.17 -30.32
C GLU A 315 17.12 -1.41 -31.84
N ASP A 316 16.80 -0.40 -32.65
CA ASP A 316 16.94 -0.45 -34.11
C ASP A 316 18.41 -0.58 -34.53
N GLU A 317 19.31 0.21 -33.92
CA GLU A 317 20.75 0.14 -34.18
C GLU A 317 21.34 -1.20 -33.76
N ASN A 318 20.92 -1.74 -32.61
CA ASN A 318 21.35 -3.05 -32.14
C ASN A 318 20.86 -4.18 -33.08
N THR A 319 19.63 -4.07 -33.57
CA THR A 319 19.08 -5.00 -34.58
C THR A 319 19.90 -4.92 -35.88
N LYS A 320 20.26 -3.71 -36.31
CA LYS A 320 21.12 -3.48 -37.49
C LYS A 320 22.51 -4.11 -37.29
N LEU A 321 23.17 -3.85 -36.17
CA LEU A 321 24.47 -4.42 -35.83
C LEU A 321 24.44 -5.95 -35.78
N HIS A 322 23.38 -6.54 -35.23
CA HIS A 322 23.18 -7.98 -35.26
C HIS A 322 23.06 -8.53 -36.68
N SER A 323 22.33 -7.83 -37.56
CA SER A 323 22.23 -8.23 -38.98
C SER A 323 23.56 -8.11 -39.72
N GLU A 324 24.35 -7.07 -39.44
CA GLU A 324 25.70 -6.89 -40.01
C GLU A 324 26.65 -7.99 -39.52
N LEU A 325 26.60 -8.34 -38.23
CA LEU A 325 27.38 -9.45 -37.67
C LEU A 325 27.01 -10.80 -38.31
N GLU A 326 25.71 -11.07 -38.53
CA GLU A 326 25.25 -12.27 -39.21
C GLU A 326 25.75 -12.32 -40.67
N GLN A 327 25.73 -11.19 -41.37
CA GLN A 327 26.29 -11.07 -42.71
C GLN A 327 27.81 -11.32 -42.73
N ILE A 328 28.57 -10.73 -41.81
CA ILE A 328 30.01 -10.98 -41.70
C ILE A 328 30.30 -12.45 -41.39
N GLN A 329 29.54 -13.05 -40.47
CA GLN A 329 29.70 -14.45 -40.10
C GLN A 329 29.43 -15.39 -41.29
N THR A 330 28.37 -15.12 -42.06
CA THR A 330 28.07 -15.89 -43.27
C THR A 330 29.11 -15.69 -44.37
N GLN A 331 29.65 -14.48 -44.55
CA GLN A 331 30.76 -14.22 -45.47
C GLN A 331 32.03 -14.97 -45.06
N LEU A 332 32.37 -14.97 -43.77
CA LEU A 332 33.52 -15.72 -43.24
C LEU A 332 33.36 -17.23 -43.44
N GLU A 333 32.17 -17.77 -43.22
CA GLU A 333 31.88 -19.19 -43.44
C GLU A 333 31.97 -19.56 -44.92
N GLN A 334 31.47 -18.71 -45.82
CA GLN A 334 31.63 -18.87 -47.27
C GLN A 334 33.09 -18.79 -47.70
N GLN A 335 33.87 -17.86 -47.15
CA GLN A 335 35.28 -17.71 -47.45
C GLN A 335 36.10 -18.91 -46.94
N ALA A 336 35.78 -19.42 -45.75
CA ALA A 336 36.37 -20.64 -45.22
C ALA A 336 36.05 -21.85 -46.11
N ALA A 337 34.80 -22.01 -46.54
CA ALA A 337 34.40 -23.07 -47.46
C ALA A 337 35.08 -22.97 -48.84
N GLN A 338 35.30 -21.76 -49.35
CA GLN A 338 36.04 -21.54 -50.60
C GLN A 338 37.53 -21.87 -50.47
N LEU A 339 38.15 -21.57 -49.32
CA LEU A 339 39.54 -21.93 -49.05
C LEU A 339 39.70 -23.45 -48.91
N ASP A 340 38.78 -24.14 -48.24
CA ASP A 340 38.77 -25.60 -48.15
C ASP A 340 38.58 -26.25 -49.53
N ALA A 341 37.68 -25.71 -50.37
CA ALA A 341 37.48 -26.21 -51.73
C ALA A 341 38.70 -25.96 -52.65
N ALA A 342 39.36 -24.80 -52.53
CA ALA A 342 40.58 -24.49 -53.28
C ALA A 342 41.78 -25.37 -52.86
N GLN A 343 41.78 -25.85 -51.61
CA GLN A 343 42.80 -26.75 -51.09
C GLN A 343 42.59 -28.21 -51.55
N GLU A 344 41.36 -28.61 -51.88
CA GLU A 344 41.05 -29.90 -52.53
C GLU A 344 41.36 -29.90 -54.04
N ASP A 345 41.22 -28.76 -54.73
CA ASP A 345 41.47 -28.65 -56.18
C ASP A 345 42.96 -28.50 -56.56
N ALA A 346 43.84 -28.24 -55.58
CA ALA A 346 45.29 -28.12 -55.79
C ALA A 346 46.05 -29.46 -56.01
N SER A 347 45.35 -30.60 -56.14
CA SER A 347 45.97 -31.92 -56.38
C SER A 347 46.00 -32.40 -57.84
N VAL A 348 45.54 -31.60 -58.81
CA VAL A 348 45.69 -31.95 -60.25
C VAL A 348 46.19 -30.73 -61.04
N GLY A 349 47.32 -30.93 -61.73
CA GLY A 349 48.13 -29.89 -62.38
C GLY A 349 47.54 -29.22 -63.65
N PRO A 350 48.37 -28.43 -64.34
CA PRO A 350 48.10 -27.04 -64.75
C PRO A 350 47.64 -26.92 -66.20
N VAL A 351 47.03 -25.78 -66.60
CA VAL A 351 47.20 -25.15 -67.94
C VAL A 351 46.68 -23.69 -67.97
N ASP A 352 47.55 -22.84 -68.51
CA ASP A 352 47.43 -21.57 -69.26
C ASP A 352 46.74 -20.29 -68.74
N VAL A 353 47.56 -19.25 -68.89
CA VAL A 353 47.32 -17.82 -68.83
C VAL A 353 46.60 -17.34 -70.09
N ALA A 354 45.61 -16.45 -69.93
CA ALA A 354 45.37 -15.37 -70.89
C ALA A 354 44.80 -14.15 -70.16
N LEU A 355 45.49 -13.01 -70.31
CA LEU A 355 45.07 -11.67 -69.92
C LEU A 355 44.04 -11.10 -70.89
N ASP A 356 43.02 -10.43 -70.35
CA ASP A 356 42.37 -9.16 -70.79
C ASP A 356 41.30 -8.90 -69.70
N ASP A 357 41.09 -7.74 -69.11
CA ASP A 357 40.88 -6.45 -69.75
C ASP A 357 41.06 -5.34 -68.69
N THR A 358 41.85 -4.32 -69.02
CA THR A 358 42.03 -3.11 -68.24
C THR A 358 40.87 -2.14 -68.48
N ALA A 359 39.89 -2.05 -67.56
CA ALA A 359 38.86 -1.00 -67.64
C ALA A 359 38.12 -0.63 -66.31
N GLU A 360 38.56 -1.06 -65.13
CA GLU A 360 37.83 -0.80 -63.85
C GLU A 360 38.68 -0.11 -62.75
N ALA A 361 39.85 0.43 -63.08
CA ALA A 361 40.75 1.03 -62.10
C ALA A 361 40.45 2.51 -61.74
N ASP A 362 39.47 3.14 -62.38
CA ASP A 362 39.19 4.59 -62.20
C ASP A 362 37.91 4.87 -61.36
N SER A 363 37.07 3.86 -61.09
CA SER A 363 35.90 4.01 -60.21
C SER A 363 36.17 3.60 -58.76
N THR A 364 37.05 2.62 -58.55
CA THR A 364 37.38 2.08 -57.21
C THR A 364 38.33 3.00 -56.42
N ALA A 365 39.11 3.83 -57.10
CA ALA A 365 39.96 4.83 -56.44
C ALA A 365 39.13 5.99 -55.85
N ASN A 366 38.09 6.44 -56.57
CA ASN A 366 37.21 7.53 -56.13
C ASN A 366 36.30 7.10 -54.96
N GLU A 367 35.77 5.88 -54.96
CA GLU A 367 34.96 5.36 -53.85
C GLU A 367 35.80 5.24 -52.56
N SER A 368 37.08 4.85 -52.66
CA SER A 368 37.95 4.73 -51.47
C SER A 368 38.33 6.09 -50.85
N ASP A 369 38.41 7.15 -51.65
CA ASP A 369 38.71 8.49 -51.16
C ASP A 369 37.47 9.14 -50.52
N GLU A 370 36.26 8.86 -51.03
CA GLU A 370 35.00 9.30 -50.40
C GLU A 370 34.76 8.60 -49.05
N GLU A 371 34.98 7.29 -48.95
CA GLU A 371 34.87 6.55 -47.68
C GLU A 371 35.87 7.04 -46.64
N LYS A 372 37.09 7.35 -47.06
CA LYS A 372 38.13 7.90 -46.18
C LYS A 372 37.76 9.29 -45.66
N GLN A 373 37.16 10.13 -46.51
CA GLN A 373 36.69 11.45 -46.12
C GLN A 373 35.49 11.36 -45.16
N GLU A 374 34.59 10.41 -45.36
CA GLU A 374 33.47 10.14 -44.46
C GLU A 374 33.95 9.65 -43.08
N LEU A 375 34.95 8.78 -43.04
CA LEU A 375 35.58 8.33 -41.80
C LEU A 375 36.26 9.47 -41.05
N GLU A 376 36.94 10.39 -41.76
CA GLU A 376 37.58 11.55 -41.15
C GLU A 376 36.55 12.52 -40.53
N ILE A 377 35.40 12.71 -41.18
CA ILE A 377 34.28 13.49 -40.62
C ILE A 377 33.71 12.80 -39.37
N LYS A 378 33.47 11.48 -39.42
CA LYS A 378 32.97 10.73 -38.26
C LYS A 378 33.93 10.77 -37.07
N VAL A 379 35.23 10.74 -37.31
CA VAL A 379 36.24 10.88 -36.26
C VAL A 379 36.17 12.27 -35.62
N GLN A 380 36.04 13.34 -36.42
CA GLN A 380 35.87 14.70 -35.89
C GLN A 380 34.57 14.87 -35.09
N GLU A 381 33.46 14.27 -35.54
CA GLU A 381 32.19 14.27 -34.81
C GLU A 381 32.30 13.53 -33.48
N LEU A 382 32.99 12.38 -33.46
CA LEU A 382 33.23 11.63 -32.23
C LEU A 382 34.14 12.39 -31.26
N GLU A 383 35.18 13.07 -31.75
CA GLU A 383 36.04 13.93 -30.92
C GLU A 383 35.23 15.08 -30.28
N ALA A 384 34.39 15.76 -31.06
CA ALA A 384 33.52 16.81 -30.54
C ALA A 384 32.50 16.28 -29.53
N LEU A 385 31.97 15.06 -29.73
CA LEU A 385 31.04 14.43 -28.81
C LEU A 385 31.74 14.04 -27.49
N VAL A 386 32.99 13.59 -27.55
CA VAL A 386 33.79 13.30 -26.35
C VAL A 386 34.06 14.59 -25.58
N GLU A 387 34.48 15.66 -26.25
CA GLU A 387 34.71 16.96 -25.59
C GLU A 387 33.43 17.51 -24.94
N PHE A 388 32.28 17.36 -25.61
CA PHE A 388 30.99 17.73 -25.04
C PHE A 388 30.64 16.89 -23.80
N LYS A 389 30.90 15.57 -23.84
CA LYS A 389 30.65 14.67 -22.72
C LYS A 389 31.57 14.99 -21.54
N ASP A 390 32.83 15.30 -21.78
CA ASP A 390 33.78 15.70 -20.74
C ASP A 390 33.34 17.01 -20.07
N ALA A 391 32.89 18.00 -20.85
CA ALA A 391 32.33 19.25 -20.32
C ALA A 391 31.05 19.01 -19.50
N ALA A 392 30.19 18.07 -19.90
CA ALA A 392 28.98 17.72 -19.16
C ALA A 392 29.31 17.01 -17.84
N ILE A 393 30.34 16.17 -17.82
CA ILE A 393 30.84 15.51 -16.60
C ILE A 393 31.40 16.57 -15.63
N GLU A 394 32.21 17.51 -16.11
CA GLU A 394 32.77 18.58 -15.27
C GLU A 394 31.67 19.44 -14.63
N GLU A 395 30.61 19.78 -15.37
CA GLU A 395 29.48 20.54 -14.82
C GLU A 395 28.68 19.71 -13.80
N LEU A 396 28.51 18.40 -14.02
CA LEU A 396 27.87 17.51 -13.05
C LEU A 396 28.69 17.40 -11.76
N GLU A 397 30.01 17.25 -11.86
CA GLU A 397 30.91 17.25 -10.69
C GLU A 397 30.82 18.55 -9.90
N LYS A 398 30.73 19.69 -10.59
CA LYS A 398 30.56 21.00 -9.95
C LYS A 398 29.21 21.12 -9.23
N GLN A 399 28.13 20.61 -9.82
CA GLN A 399 26.83 20.56 -9.17
C GLN A 399 26.84 19.65 -7.95
N TYR A 400 27.47 18.48 -8.04
CA TYR A 400 27.65 17.56 -6.93
C TYR A 400 28.42 18.21 -5.78
N ASN A 401 29.58 18.82 -6.05
CA ASN A 401 30.39 19.52 -5.05
C ASN A 401 29.62 20.67 -4.37
N THR A 402 28.78 21.38 -5.14
CA THR A 402 27.92 22.44 -4.60
C THR A 402 26.86 21.88 -3.65
N LEU A 403 26.27 20.75 -4.02
CA LEU A 403 25.25 20.07 -3.21
C LEU A 403 25.87 19.46 -1.94
N GLU A 404 27.02 18.82 -2.05
CA GLU A 404 27.79 18.28 -0.94
C GLU A 404 28.17 19.40 0.04
N SER A 405 28.67 20.54 -0.46
CA SER A 405 29.00 21.70 0.37
C SER A 405 27.78 22.23 1.13
N LYS A 406 26.60 22.27 0.50
CA LYS A 406 25.34 22.66 1.16
C LYS A 406 24.90 21.64 2.20
N TYR A 407 25.04 20.36 1.92
CA TYR A 407 24.70 19.28 2.85
C TYR A 407 25.58 19.35 4.09
N VAL A 408 26.90 19.42 3.94
CA VAL A 408 27.86 19.56 5.05
C VAL A 408 27.60 20.82 5.88
N ALA A 409 27.25 21.94 5.24
CA ALA A 409 26.90 23.18 5.94
C ALA A 409 25.59 23.05 6.76
N MET A 410 24.67 22.18 6.35
CA MET A 410 23.37 22.00 6.98
C MET A 410 23.39 20.92 8.08
N THR A 411 24.20 19.87 7.94
CA THR A 411 24.26 18.74 8.88
C THR A 411 25.41 18.82 9.87
N GLY A 412 26.42 19.67 9.62
CA GLY A 412 27.56 19.85 10.53
C GLY A 412 28.52 18.65 10.62
N GLU A 413 28.25 17.56 9.91
CA GLU A 413 29.17 16.45 9.74
C GLU A 413 30.27 16.84 8.77
N LYS A 414 31.51 16.93 9.25
CA LYS A 414 32.67 17.03 8.36
C LYS A 414 32.76 15.76 7.53
N SER A 415 32.72 15.91 6.21
CA SER A 415 32.99 14.84 5.23
C SER A 415 34.29 14.12 5.63
N THR A 416 34.16 12.86 6.05
CA THR A 416 35.30 11.94 6.22
C THR A 416 35.62 11.36 4.85
N GLY A 417 36.35 12.14 4.06
CA GLY A 417 37.13 11.67 2.92
C GLY A 417 38.60 11.58 3.30
#